data_AF-A0A8T4BT23-F1
#
_entry.id   AF-A0A8T4BT23-F1
#
_cell.length_a   1.000
_cell.length_b   1.000
_cell.length_c   1.000
_cell.angle_alpha   90.00
_cell.angle_beta   90.00
_cell.angle_gamma   90.00
#
_symmetry.space_group_name_H-M   'P 1'
#
loop_
_entity.id
_entity.type
_entity.pdbx_description
1 polymer ?
#
loop_
_entity_poly.entity_id
_entity_poly.type
_entity_poly.pdbx_seq_one_letter_code
_entity_poly.pdbx_strand_id
1 'polypeptide(L)'
;MKKIIIIILITALLLISGCTFSQIKEKIMPGKIISGTTGKSQFIGGKEGIKAEIVRPIEGGEAYTTTPFKIEVQVSNEGEFGDEREPATGTTCIFGLNKKYFPGFAGCDCKDFAIKGKRKIDKENIEGENEILTFEGGEIKKGELKEFSITEKTRYDYKTLGIIKPCIKKEMHSKEGCQITSQTNIRKSVSSAPITIEKVTQDIIPETDETIELRLKIEIKKTGDGDLYDLDEDKSQCTTPQDLKKRINVRLANTPGSATCNPTELRTKKETITSEDVATAHCKIKNVRVSGEGYEPEITLILEYAYETTDSNKFEVVS
;
A
#
# COMPACT_ATOMS: atom_id res chain seq x y z
N MET A 1 2.24 82.74 7.16
CA MET A 1 1.41 81.51 7.06
C MET A 1 1.90 80.53 5.99
N LYS A 2 2.19 80.93 4.74
CA LYS A 2 2.70 80.01 3.68
C LYS A 2 3.98 79.23 4.03
N LYS A 3 4.90 79.81 4.83
CA LYS A 3 6.14 79.14 5.25
C LYS A 3 5.94 78.04 6.30
N ILE A 4 4.87 78.12 7.11
CA ILE A 4 4.56 77.12 8.15
C ILE A 4 3.93 75.87 7.52
N ILE A 5 3.11 76.05 6.48
CA ILE A 5 2.48 74.94 5.75
C ILE A 5 3.53 74.06 5.05
N ILE A 6 4.58 74.66 4.49
CA ILE A 6 5.66 73.92 3.81
C ILE A 6 6.44 73.06 4.79
N ILE A 7 6.73 73.58 6.00
CA ILE A 7 7.44 72.82 7.03
C ILE A 7 6.60 71.62 7.47
N ILE A 8 5.30 71.80 7.73
CA ILE A 8 4.40 70.70 8.11
C ILE A 8 4.31 69.63 7.01
N LEU A 9 4.29 70.04 5.74
CA LEU A 9 4.24 69.10 4.61
C LEU A 9 5.52 68.26 4.48
N ILE A 10 6.68 68.87 4.72
CA ILE A 10 7.99 68.17 4.69
C ILE A 10 8.11 67.21 5.87
N THR A 11 7.68 67.61 7.08
CA THR A 11 7.69 66.72 8.25
C THR A 11 6.70 65.57 8.10
N ALA A 12 5.54 65.78 7.48
CA ALA A 12 4.59 64.73 7.17
C ALA A 12 5.14 63.73 6.13
N LEU A 13 5.86 64.21 5.11
CA LEU A 13 6.52 63.33 4.12
C LEU A 13 7.64 62.47 4.75
N LEU A 14 8.39 63.02 5.71
CA LEU A 14 9.43 62.30 6.46
C LEU A 14 8.84 61.23 7.38
N LEU A 15 7.63 61.43 7.91
CA LEU A 15 6.96 60.44 8.76
C LEU A 15 6.39 59.25 7.94
N ILE A 16 6.06 59.44 6.66
CA ILE A 16 5.54 58.37 5.79
C ILE A 16 6.68 57.50 5.23
N SER A 17 7.90 58.03 5.12
CA SER A 17 9.07 57.29 4.62
C SER A 17 9.76 56.39 5.67
N GLY A 18 9.35 56.47 6.94
CA GLY A 18 9.90 55.66 8.05
C GLY A 18 9.24 54.30 8.25
N CYS A 19 8.12 54.00 7.58
CA CYS A 19 7.49 52.68 7.62
C CYS A 19 7.96 51.79 6.47
N THR A 20 9.27 51.62 6.32
CA THR A 20 9.76 50.39 5.70
C THR A 20 9.44 49.27 6.68
N PHE A 21 8.30 48.62 6.46
CA PHE A 21 7.94 47.34 7.05
C PHE A 21 9.06 46.38 6.64
N SER A 22 10.11 46.33 7.45
CA SER A 22 11.17 45.37 7.35
C SER A 22 10.43 44.04 7.48
N GLN A 23 10.22 43.37 6.36
CA GLN A 23 9.74 42.00 6.37
C GLN A 23 10.77 41.25 7.20
N ILE A 24 10.40 40.99 8.45
CA ILE A 24 11.16 40.16 9.35
C ILE A 24 11.25 38.84 8.60
N LYS A 25 12.39 38.60 7.93
CA LYS A 25 12.81 37.27 7.57
C LYS A 25 12.93 36.57 8.91
N GLU A 26 11.86 35.90 9.35
CA GLU A 26 11.90 35.05 10.52
C GLU A 26 13.01 34.05 10.24
N LYS A 27 14.18 34.30 10.85
CA LYS A 27 15.30 33.39 10.77
C LYS A 27 14.81 32.13 11.45
N ILE A 28 14.61 31.10 10.64
CA ILE A 28 14.06 29.84 11.06
C ILE A 28 14.96 29.29 12.17
N MET A 29 14.42 29.20 13.38
CA MET A 29 15.18 28.65 14.51
C MET A 29 15.29 27.12 14.34
N PRO A 30 16.50 26.55 14.46
CA PRO A 30 16.68 25.10 14.45
C PRO A 30 15.73 24.39 15.41
N GLY A 31 15.10 23.31 14.97
CA GLY A 31 14.20 22.50 15.78
C GLY A 31 12.74 22.97 15.89
N LYS A 32 12.37 24.15 15.36
CA LYS A 32 10.95 24.54 15.26
C LYS A 32 10.29 23.75 14.12
N ILE A 33 9.25 22.98 14.42
CA ILE A 33 8.47 22.27 13.40
C ILE A 33 7.79 23.31 12.52
N ILE A 34 8.08 23.27 11.23
CA ILE A 34 7.34 24.03 10.24
C ILE A 34 6.44 23.01 9.55
N SER A 35 5.18 22.95 9.98
CA SER A 35 4.23 21.98 9.43
C SER A 35 4.01 22.22 7.96
N GLY A 36 4.20 21.16 7.19
CA GLY A 36 4.11 21.18 5.74
C GLY A 36 2.78 20.60 5.27
N THR A 37 2.62 20.67 3.96
CA THR A 37 1.41 20.36 3.23
C THR A 37 0.87 18.96 3.41
N THR A 38 -0.45 18.85 3.27
CA THR A 38 -1.17 17.59 3.30
C THR A 38 -1.48 17.16 1.88
N GLY A 39 -0.90 16.07 1.38
CA GLY A 39 -1.34 15.47 0.12
C GLY A 39 -2.49 14.51 0.37
N LYS A 40 -3.69 14.84 -0.12
CA LYS A 40 -4.79 13.87 -0.24
C LYS A 40 -4.76 13.26 -1.63
N SER A 41 -4.66 11.94 -1.72
CA SER A 41 -4.91 11.22 -2.96
C SER A 41 -6.21 10.44 -2.83
N GLN A 42 -7.07 10.53 -3.83
CA GLN A 42 -7.98 9.42 -4.11
C GLN A 42 -7.17 8.42 -4.93
N PHE A 43 -6.55 7.44 -4.27
CA PHE A 43 -6.02 6.28 -4.97
C PHE A 43 -7.20 5.63 -5.70
N ILE A 44 -7.15 5.61 -7.04
CA ILE A 44 -8.15 4.94 -7.88
C ILE A 44 -7.46 3.65 -8.30
N GLY A 45 -7.59 2.63 -7.47
CA GLY A 45 -6.97 1.31 -7.67
C GLY A 45 -7.88 0.25 -7.07
N GLY A 46 -7.98 -0.91 -7.72
CA GLY A 46 -8.87 -2.00 -7.33
C GLY A 46 -8.57 -2.58 -5.94
N LYS A 47 -9.45 -3.46 -5.48
CA LYS A 47 -9.38 -4.09 -4.16
C LYS A 47 -8.45 -5.30 -4.09
N GLU A 48 -7.95 -5.76 -5.23
CA GLU A 48 -7.33 -7.08 -5.38
C GLU A 48 -5.88 -6.95 -5.84
N GLY A 49 -4.99 -7.72 -5.21
CA GLY A 49 -3.60 -7.90 -5.64
C GLY A 49 -3.50 -9.24 -6.37
N ILE A 50 -3.35 -10.32 -5.61
CA ILE A 50 -3.53 -11.68 -6.12
C ILE A 50 -4.98 -12.12 -5.85
N LYS A 51 -5.63 -12.65 -6.88
CA LYS A 51 -6.94 -13.30 -6.79
C LYS A 51 -6.75 -14.81 -6.96
N ALA A 52 -7.40 -15.59 -6.10
CA ALA A 52 -7.47 -17.04 -6.22
C ALA A 52 -8.94 -17.46 -6.23
N GLU A 53 -9.30 -18.36 -7.13
CA GLU A 53 -10.68 -18.82 -7.31
C GLU A 53 -10.69 -20.31 -7.61
N ILE A 54 -11.56 -21.06 -6.93
CA ILE A 54 -11.76 -22.47 -7.21
C ILE A 54 -12.55 -22.59 -8.51
N VAL A 55 -11.88 -22.99 -9.60
CA VAL A 55 -12.49 -23.19 -10.92
C VAL A 55 -12.98 -24.62 -11.13
N ARG A 56 -12.50 -25.56 -10.30
CA ARG A 56 -13.02 -26.93 -10.23
C ARG A 56 -12.92 -27.46 -8.80
N PRO A 57 -14.00 -28.01 -8.21
CA PRO A 57 -15.37 -28.00 -8.72
C PRO A 57 -15.95 -26.58 -8.76
N ILE A 58 -16.81 -26.33 -9.74
CA ILE A 58 -17.55 -25.06 -9.84
C ILE A 58 -18.60 -25.03 -8.72
N GLU A 59 -18.91 -23.86 -8.18
CA GLU A 59 -19.99 -23.66 -7.21
C GLU A 59 -21.32 -24.27 -7.71
N GLY A 60 -21.92 -25.13 -6.88
CA GLY A 60 -23.13 -25.88 -7.21
C GLY A 60 -22.96 -26.96 -8.29
N GLY A 61 -21.72 -27.24 -8.71
CA GLY A 61 -21.41 -28.26 -9.70
C GLY A 61 -21.44 -29.68 -9.16
N GLU A 62 -21.31 -30.65 -10.06
CA GLU A 62 -21.29 -32.08 -9.75
C GLU A 62 -19.87 -32.65 -9.83
N ALA A 63 -19.55 -33.56 -8.92
CA ALA A 63 -18.35 -34.39 -8.92
C ALA A 63 -18.73 -35.87 -8.95
N TYR A 64 -18.12 -36.64 -9.85
CA TYR A 64 -18.55 -38.03 -10.08
C TYR A 64 -17.68 -39.04 -9.32
N THR A 65 -18.31 -40.08 -8.76
CA THR A 65 -17.56 -41.14 -8.05
C THR A 65 -16.73 -42.04 -8.95
N THR A 66 -16.97 -41.99 -10.26
CA THR A 66 -16.33 -42.84 -11.27
C THR A 66 -15.04 -42.26 -11.84
N THR A 67 -14.66 -41.04 -11.45
CA THR A 67 -13.46 -40.37 -11.93
C THR A 67 -12.55 -39.94 -10.78
N PRO A 68 -11.23 -39.87 -11.00
CA PRO A 68 -10.32 -39.26 -10.04
C PRO A 68 -10.75 -37.81 -9.77
N PHE A 69 -10.95 -37.49 -8.49
CA PHE A 69 -11.33 -36.14 -8.09
C PHE A 69 -10.11 -35.23 -8.10
N LYS A 70 -10.25 -34.07 -8.72
CA LYS A 70 -9.23 -33.02 -8.71
C LYS A 70 -9.86 -31.69 -8.40
N ILE A 71 -9.08 -30.85 -7.72
CA ILE A 71 -9.40 -29.45 -7.48
C ILE A 71 -8.49 -28.61 -8.35
N GLU A 72 -9.04 -27.62 -9.03
CA GLU A 72 -8.28 -26.64 -9.80
C GLU A 72 -8.56 -25.27 -9.21
N VAL A 73 -7.51 -24.60 -8.76
CA VAL A 73 -7.57 -23.21 -8.31
C VAL A 73 -6.85 -22.36 -9.35
N GLN A 74 -7.55 -21.37 -9.90
CA GLN A 74 -6.93 -20.37 -10.76
C GLN A 74 -6.43 -19.22 -9.90
N VAL A 75 -5.14 -18.93 -9.99
CA VAL A 75 -4.51 -17.77 -9.35
C VAL A 75 -4.18 -16.76 -10.43
N SER A 76 -4.57 -15.49 -10.25
CA SER A 76 -4.26 -14.38 -11.15
C SER A 76 -3.71 -13.18 -10.40
N ASN A 77 -2.83 -12.43 -11.04
CA ASN A 77 -2.31 -11.18 -10.49
C ASN A 77 -3.06 -9.99 -11.10
N GLU A 78 -3.98 -9.44 -10.33
CA GLU A 78 -4.85 -8.35 -10.75
C GLU A 78 -4.21 -6.96 -10.57
N GLY A 79 -3.09 -6.88 -9.86
CA GLY A 79 -2.34 -5.65 -9.66
C GLY A 79 -1.06 -5.55 -10.50
N GLU A 80 -0.28 -4.49 -10.25
CA GLU A 80 0.93 -4.17 -11.03
C GLU A 80 2.22 -4.71 -10.40
N PHE A 81 2.17 -5.22 -9.16
CA PHE A 81 3.35 -5.78 -8.52
C PHE A 81 3.64 -7.18 -9.05
N GLY A 82 4.91 -7.49 -9.29
CA GLY A 82 5.35 -8.72 -9.94
C GLY A 82 5.89 -8.43 -11.34
N ASP A 83 7.21 -8.25 -11.50
CA ASP A 83 7.81 -8.11 -12.83
C ASP A 83 8.62 -9.37 -13.22
N GLU A 84 9.28 -9.34 -14.38
CA GLU A 84 10.09 -10.48 -14.84
C GLU A 84 11.24 -10.86 -13.90
N ARG A 85 11.71 -9.93 -13.07
CA ARG A 85 12.82 -10.12 -12.15
C ARG A 85 12.36 -10.45 -10.74
N GLU A 86 11.18 -9.98 -10.36
CA GLU A 86 10.57 -10.19 -9.05
C GLU A 86 9.08 -10.48 -9.22
N PRO A 87 8.67 -11.72 -9.59
CA PRO A 87 7.26 -12.10 -9.67
C PRO A 87 6.63 -12.10 -8.27
N ALA A 88 5.30 -11.91 -8.21
CA ALA A 88 4.58 -12.08 -6.95
C ALA A 88 4.54 -13.57 -6.60
N THR A 89 4.92 -13.91 -5.38
CA THR A 89 5.02 -15.31 -4.92
C THR A 89 4.09 -15.55 -3.75
N GLY A 90 3.57 -16.77 -3.70
CA GLY A 90 2.68 -17.19 -2.63
C GLY A 90 2.42 -18.68 -2.66
N THR A 91 1.53 -19.09 -1.77
CA THR A 91 1.09 -20.47 -1.60
C THR A 91 -0.42 -20.48 -1.50
N THR A 92 -1.05 -21.38 -2.26
CA THR A 92 -2.47 -21.67 -2.17
C THR A 92 -2.63 -23.05 -1.54
N CYS A 93 -3.45 -23.11 -0.50
CA CYS A 93 -3.78 -24.35 0.20
C CYS A 93 -5.27 -24.64 0.10
N ILE A 94 -5.61 -25.93 -0.02
CA ILE A 94 -6.99 -26.41 -0.02
C ILE A 94 -7.26 -27.28 1.22
N PHE A 95 -8.45 -27.14 1.79
CA PHE A 95 -8.88 -27.92 2.96
C PHE A 95 -10.42 -27.99 3.08
N GLY A 96 -10.90 -28.79 4.04
CA GLY A 96 -12.35 -28.99 4.27
C GLY A 96 -12.88 -30.32 3.74
N LEU A 97 -12.11 -31.03 2.92
CA LEU A 97 -12.48 -32.37 2.44
C LEU A 97 -12.16 -33.45 3.47
N ASN A 98 -13.13 -34.34 3.68
CA ASN A 98 -12.97 -35.49 4.54
C ASN A 98 -12.26 -36.64 3.79
N LYS A 99 -11.07 -37.02 4.28
CA LYS A 99 -10.23 -38.12 3.72
C LYS A 99 -10.96 -39.46 3.57
N LYS A 100 -12.02 -39.69 4.36
CA LYS A 100 -12.85 -40.89 4.23
C LYS A 100 -13.52 -40.96 2.85
N TYR A 101 -13.97 -39.83 2.32
CA TYR A 101 -14.68 -39.74 1.05
C TYR A 101 -13.77 -39.32 -0.10
N PHE A 102 -12.77 -38.48 0.18
CA PHE A 102 -11.82 -37.95 -0.79
C PHE A 102 -10.41 -38.46 -0.47
N PRO A 103 -10.06 -39.71 -0.83
CA PRO A 103 -8.71 -40.22 -0.65
C PRO A 103 -7.71 -39.41 -1.49
N GLY A 104 -6.47 -39.29 -1.01
CA GLY A 104 -5.41 -38.52 -1.70
C GLY A 104 -5.22 -37.10 -1.16
N PHE A 105 -6.23 -36.51 -0.51
CA PHE A 105 -6.07 -35.22 0.16
C PHE A 105 -5.55 -35.41 1.58
N ALA A 106 -4.53 -34.64 1.95
CA ALA A 106 -3.95 -34.63 3.29
C ALA A 106 -4.76 -33.78 4.29
N GLY A 107 -5.86 -33.18 3.85
CA GLY A 107 -6.71 -32.31 4.67
C GLY A 107 -6.18 -30.88 4.77
N CYS A 108 -4.93 -30.69 4.37
CA CYS A 108 -4.32 -29.43 4.01
C CYS A 108 -3.30 -29.74 2.91
N ASP A 109 -3.60 -29.37 1.68
CA ASP A 109 -2.73 -29.61 0.53
C ASP A 109 -2.37 -28.25 -0.08
N CYS A 110 -1.09 -27.96 -0.19
CA CYS A 110 -0.59 -26.63 -0.58
C CYS A 110 0.27 -26.71 -1.85
N LYS A 111 0.18 -25.66 -2.67
CA LYS A 111 1.02 -25.46 -3.86
C LYS A 111 1.50 -24.02 -3.93
N ASP A 112 2.78 -23.86 -4.21
CA ASP A 112 3.38 -22.56 -4.43
C ASP A 112 3.11 -22.07 -5.85
N PHE A 113 3.09 -20.75 -6.03
CA PHE A 113 2.96 -20.08 -7.32
C PHE A 113 3.90 -18.89 -7.42
N ALA A 114 4.19 -18.49 -8.65
CA ALA A 114 4.94 -17.28 -8.96
C ALA A 114 4.41 -16.64 -10.24
N ILE A 115 3.68 -15.53 -10.11
CA ILE A 115 2.96 -14.90 -11.23
C ILE A 115 3.28 -13.41 -11.37
N LYS A 116 3.45 -12.96 -12.60
CA LYS A 116 3.74 -11.55 -12.92
C LYS A 116 2.46 -10.72 -12.90
N GLY A 117 2.59 -9.47 -12.46
CA GLY A 117 1.52 -8.49 -12.46
C GLY A 117 1.35 -7.79 -13.81
N LYS A 118 0.34 -6.94 -13.85
CA LYS A 118 0.04 -6.05 -14.97
C LYS A 118 1.19 -5.07 -15.17
N ARG A 119 1.55 -4.82 -16.43
CA ARG A 119 2.65 -3.90 -16.76
C ARG A 119 2.37 -3.14 -18.04
N LYS A 120 3.08 -2.02 -18.22
CA LYS A 120 3.01 -1.21 -19.43
C LYS A 120 4.35 -1.18 -20.13
N ILE A 121 4.41 -1.71 -21.34
CA ILE A 121 5.62 -1.72 -22.20
C ILE A 121 5.27 -0.98 -23.49
N ASP A 122 6.06 0.02 -23.85
CA ASP A 122 5.90 0.77 -25.12
C ASP A 122 4.47 1.27 -25.43
N LYS A 123 3.74 1.63 -24.36
CA LYS A 123 2.32 2.08 -24.35
C LYS A 123 1.27 0.98 -24.45
N GLU A 124 1.66 -0.28 -24.61
CA GLU A 124 0.77 -1.44 -24.52
C GLU A 124 0.59 -1.85 -23.05
N ASN A 125 -0.65 -2.16 -22.67
CA ASN A 125 -0.96 -2.74 -21.38
C ASN A 125 -0.89 -4.26 -21.51
N ILE A 126 -0.04 -4.88 -20.71
CA ILE A 126 0.10 -6.33 -20.61
C ILE A 126 -0.65 -6.75 -19.35
N GLU A 127 -1.58 -7.68 -19.51
CA GLU A 127 -2.33 -8.26 -18.41
C GLU A 127 -1.42 -9.09 -17.49
N GLY A 128 -1.82 -9.24 -16.23
CA GLY A 128 -1.14 -10.11 -15.29
C GLY A 128 -1.21 -11.57 -15.71
N GLU A 129 -0.22 -12.35 -15.30
CA GLU A 129 -0.22 -13.79 -15.53
C GLU A 129 -1.27 -14.48 -14.66
N ASN A 130 -1.73 -15.62 -15.16
CA ASN A 130 -2.55 -16.56 -14.41
C ASN A 130 -1.90 -17.95 -14.41
N GLU A 131 -2.18 -18.72 -13.38
CA GLU A 131 -1.71 -20.09 -13.21
C GLU A 131 -2.85 -20.95 -12.68
N ILE A 132 -2.96 -22.19 -13.18
CA ILE A 132 -3.91 -23.17 -12.66
C ILE A 132 -3.15 -24.14 -11.77
N LEU A 133 -3.44 -24.09 -10.47
CA LEU A 133 -2.92 -25.01 -9.48
C LEU A 133 -3.87 -26.22 -9.38
N THR A 134 -3.40 -27.37 -9.84
CA THR A 134 -4.17 -28.63 -9.79
C THR A 134 -3.80 -29.46 -8.57
N PHE A 135 -4.76 -29.78 -7.70
CA PHE A 135 -4.60 -30.71 -6.59
C PHE A 135 -5.26 -32.04 -6.94
N GLU A 136 -4.46 -33.10 -6.98
CA GLU A 136 -4.90 -34.42 -7.41
C GLU A 136 -5.31 -35.28 -6.21
N GLY A 137 -6.50 -35.85 -6.29
CA GLY A 137 -6.99 -36.87 -5.39
C GLY A 137 -7.22 -38.20 -6.09
N GLY A 138 -7.66 -39.19 -5.32
CA GLY A 138 -8.15 -40.46 -5.84
C GLY A 138 -9.62 -40.39 -6.25
N GLU A 139 -10.17 -41.56 -6.61
CA GLU A 139 -11.61 -41.72 -6.84
C GLU A 139 -12.40 -41.45 -5.55
N ILE A 140 -13.53 -40.73 -5.69
CA ILE A 140 -14.41 -40.43 -4.56
C ILE A 140 -15.03 -41.72 -4.07
N LYS A 141 -14.86 -42.03 -2.78
CA LYS A 141 -15.46 -43.24 -2.20
C LYS A 141 -16.98 -43.07 -2.12
N LYS A 142 -17.70 -44.05 -2.66
CA LYS A 142 -19.17 -44.13 -2.56
C LYS A 142 -19.61 -43.99 -1.10
N GLY A 143 -20.42 -42.98 -0.86
CA GLY A 143 -21.01 -42.65 0.44
C GLY A 143 -22.42 -42.12 0.25
N GLU A 144 -23.02 -41.60 1.31
CA GLU A 144 -24.27 -40.83 1.18
C GLU A 144 -24.01 -39.65 0.25
N LEU A 145 -24.75 -39.56 -0.86
CA LEU A 145 -24.72 -38.41 -1.78
C LEU A 145 -25.06 -37.17 -0.97
N LYS A 146 -24.10 -36.26 -0.86
CA LYS A 146 -24.17 -35.07 -0.01
C LYS A 146 -23.53 -33.90 -0.72
N GLU A 147 -24.00 -32.70 -0.35
CA GLU A 147 -23.28 -31.46 -0.58
C GLU A 147 -21.98 -31.48 0.24
N PHE A 148 -20.86 -31.18 -0.41
CA PHE A 148 -19.56 -30.98 0.21
C PHE A 148 -19.09 -29.56 -0.04
N SER A 149 -18.18 -29.08 0.82
CA SER A 149 -17.52 -27.80 0.62
C SER A 149 -16.01 -27.98 0.64
N ILE A 150 -15.35 -27.22 -0.22
CA ILE A 150 -13.91 -27.06 -0.26
C ILE A 150 -13.59 -25.60 -0.02
N THR A 151 -12.61 -25.35 0.85
CA THR A 151 -12.09 -24.03 1.13
C THR A 151 -10.69 -23.92 0.54
N GLU A 152 -10.45 -22.82 -0.16
CA GLU A 152 -9.14 -22.38 -0.60
C GLU A 152 -8.65 -21.30 0.36
N LYS A 153 -7.34 -21.28 0.60
CA LYS A 153 -6.67 -20.18 1.30
C LYS A 153 -5.39 -19.85 0.58
N THR A 154 -5.24 -18.60 0.18
CA THR A 154 -4.06 -18.14 -0.56
C THR A 154 -3.31 -17.10 0.24
N ARG A 155 -2.02 -17.35 0.47
CA ARG A 155 -1.09 -16.45 1.18
C ARG A 155 0.01 -15.98 0.24
N TYR A 156 0.27 -14.69 0.19
CA TYR A 156 1.25 -14.12 -0.73
C TYR A 156 1.91 -12.86 -0.18
N ASP A 157 3.12 -12.61 -0.66
CA ASP A 157 3.79 -11.33 -0.41
C ASP A 157 3.40 -10.34 -1.50
N TYR A 158 3.17 -9.10 -1.10
CA TYR A 158 2.78 -8.04 -2.03
C TYR A 158 3.45 -6.72 -1.70
N LYS A 159 3.55 -5.85 -2.71
CA LYS A 159 4.02 -4.49 -2.55
C LYS A 159 3.06 -3.48 -3.16
N THR A 160 2.74 -2.44 -2.40
CA THR A 160 2.06 -1.25 -2.93
C THR A 160 3.07 -0.14 -3.12
N LEU A 161 3.15 0.38 -4.35
CA LEU A 161 4.04 1.48 -4.71
C LEU A 161 3.25 2.80 -4.79
N GLY A 162 3.84 3.88 -4.31
CA GLY A 162 3.32 5.23 -4.51
C GLY A 162 4.46 6.23 -4.74
N ILE A 163 4.30 7.16 -5.67
CA ILE A 163 5.28 8.22 -5.90
C ILE A 163 4.77 9.51 -5.26
N ILE A 164 5.54 10.09 -4.35
CA ILE A 164 5.25 11.37 -3.70
C ILE A 164 6.27 12.43 -4.14
N LYS A 165 5.81 13.69 -4.21
CA LYS A 165 6.64 14.86 -4.56
C LYS A 165 6.58 15.91 -3.46
N PRO A 166 7.31 15.74 -2.35
CA PRO A 166 7.34 16.73 -1.28
C PRO A 166 7.94 18.04 -1.78
N CYS A 167 7.31 19.18 -1.51
CA CYS A 167 7.93 20.48 -1.76
C CYS A 167 8.90 20.83 -0.63
N ILE A 168 10.17 20.99 -0.96
CA ILE A 168 11.27 21.33 -0.05
C ILE A 168 11.74 22.75 -0.36
N LYS A 169 11.67 23.67 0.62
CA LYS A 169 12.16 25.04 0.47
C LYS A 169 12.70 25.62 1.76
N LYS A 170 13.58 26.62 1.61
CA LYS A 170 14.23 27.32 2.73
C LYS A 170 13.25 28.20 3.49
N GLU A 171 12.38 28.93 2.80
CA GLU A 171 11.42 29.86 3.40
C GLU A 171 9.97 29.44 3.08
N MET A 172 9.22 29.01 4.10
CA MET A 172 7.87 28.45 3.91
C MET A 172 6.83 29.46 3.41
N HIS A 173 7.01 30.75 3.68
CA HIS A 173 6.12 31.82 3.22
C HIS A 173 6.58 32.51 1.93
N SER A 174 7.74 32.12 1.37
CA SER A 174 8.16 32.64 0.08
C SER A 174 7.19 32.22 -1.01
N LYS A 175 6.86 33.17 -1.90
CA LYS A 175 6.07 32.95 -3.12
C LYS A 175 6.90 32.38 -4.27
N GLU A 176 8.23 32.34 -4.11
CA GLU A 176 9.20 31.82 -5.08
C GLU A 176 9.46 30.32 -4.84
N GLY A 177 9.81 29.58 -5.89
CA GLY A 177 10.02 28.12 -5.86
C GLY A 177 8.73 27.27 -6.02
N CYS A 178 8.73 26.05 -5.46
CA CYS A 178 7.55 25.17 -5.48
C CYS A 178 6.42 25.75 -4.62
N GLN A 179 5.20 25.75 -5.17
CA GLN A 179 4.03 26.15 -4.40
C GLN A 179 3.63 25.02 -3.47
N ILE A 180 3.66 25.30 -2.18
CA ILE A 180 3.05 24.48 -1.12
C ILE A 180 1.53 24.57 -1.33
N THR A 181 1.02 23.80 -2.30
CA THR A 181 -0.42 23.59 -2.47
C THR A 181 -0.84 22.51 -1.49
N SER A 182 -2.08 22.58 -0.99
CA SER A 182 -2.69 21.60 -0.06
C SER A 182 -2.85 20.19 -0.66
N GLN A 183 -2.07 19.84 -1.68
CA GLN A 183 -2.05 18.57 -2.36
C GLN A 183 -0.61 18.27 -2.81
N THR A 184 0.11 17.45 -2.04
CA THR A 184 1.25 16.72 -2.59
C THR A 184 0.72 15.85 -3.74
N ASN A 185 1.26 16.02 -4.95
CA ASN A 185 0.87 15.20 -6.09
C ASN A 185 1.37 13.78 -5.87
N ILE A 186 0.52 12.90 -5.35
CA ILE A 186 0.77 11.46 -5.41
C ILE A 186 0.51 11.04 -6.85
N ARG A 187 1.57 10.79 -7.61
CA ARG A 187 1.40 10.29 -8.98
C ARG A 187 0.94 8.83 -8.86
N LYS A 188 -0.28 8.58 -9.31
CA LYS A 188 -0.90 7.25 -9.32
C LYS A 188 -0.05 6.33 -10.19
N SER A 189 0.54 5.30 -9.61
CA SER A 189 0.66 4.02 -10.31
C SER A 189 -0.72 3.36 -10.29
N VAL A 190 -1.13 2.73 -11.37
CA VAL A 190 -2.49 2.19 -11.54
C VAL A 190 -2.56 0.83 -10.84
N SER A 191 -2.41 0.82 -9.52
CA SER A 191 -2.23 -0.44 -8.79
C SER A 191 -3.54 -0.87 -8.13
N SER A 192 -4.15 -1.96 -8.60
CA SER A 192 -5.06 -2.73 -7.77
C SER A 192 -4.21 -3.40 -6.68
N ALA A 193 -4.51 -3.08 -5.43
CA ALA A 193 -3.78 -3.62 -4.29
C ALA A 193 -4.72 -3.62 -3.07
N PRO A 194 -4.63 -4.64 -2.21
CA PRO A 194 -5.51 -4.74 -1.04
C PRO A 194 -5.16 -3.72 0.06
N ILE A 195 -3.96 -3.13 0.02
CA ILE A 195 -3.48 -2.10 0.94
C ILE A 195 -3.10 -0.86 0.13
N THR A 196 -3.67 0.29 0.47
CA THR A 196 -3.54 1.53 -0.30
C THR A 196 -3.01 2.69 0.55
N ILE A 197 -2.39 3.67 -0.11
CA ILE A 197 -1.93 4.91 0.52
C ILE A 197 -3.06 5.96 0.36
N GLU A 198 -3.75 6.31 1.44
CA GLU A 198 -4.81 7.34 1.39
C GLU A 198 -4.22 8.74 1.37
N LYS A 199 -3.22 8.99 2.22
CA LYS A 199 -2.78 10.35 2.49
C LYS A 199 -1.35 10.39 2.97
N VAL A 200 -0.61 11.38 2.50
CA VAL A 200 0.75 11.65 2.98
C VAL A 200 0.82 13.09 3.44
N THR A 201 1.14 13.29 4.71
CA THR A 201 1.37 14.61 5.30
C THR A 201 2.86 14.75 5.56
N GLN A 202 3.40 15.94 5.29
CA GLN A 202 4.81 16.24 5.52
C GLN A 202 4.99 17.31 6.59
N ASP A 203 6.03 17.20 7.40
CA ASP A 203 6.55 18.28 8.24
C ASP A 203 8.03 18.51 7.90
N ILE A 204 8.45 19.77 7.87
CA ILE A 204 9.85 20.15 7.65
C ILE A 204 10.42 20.68 8.95
N ILE A 205 11.53 20.08 9.40
CA ILE A 205 12.24 20.47 10.61
C ILE A 205 13.64 20.94 10.20
N PRO A 206 13.92 22.24 10.27
CA PRO A 206 15.23 22.82 10.05
C PRO A 206 16.24 22.27 11.07
N GLU A 207 17.34 21.69 10.57
CA GLU A 207 18.47 21.26 11.38
C GLU A 207 19.57 22.33 11.38
N THR A 208 19.84 22.92 10.20
CA THR A 208 20.78 24.04 9.99
C THR A 208 20.23 25.03 8.97
N ASP A 209 21.01 26.05 8.60
CA ASP A 209 20.66 27.01 7.53
C ASP A 209 20.61 26.37 6.12
N GLU A 210 21.14 25.14 5.96
CA GLU A 210 21.27 24.44 4.68
C GLU A 210 20.67 23.02 4.69
N THR A 211 20.34 22.48 5.87
CA THR A 211 19.82 21.11 6.02
C THR A 211 18.52 21.05 6.81
N ILE A 212 17.65 20.12 6.41
CA ILE A 212 16.38 19.83 7.06
C ILE A 212 16.22 18.33 7.34
N GLU A 213 15.40 18.01 8.34
CA GLU A 213 14.74 16.72 8.52
C GLU A 213 13.32 16.81 7.95
N LEU A 214 12.99 15.92 7.01
CA LEU A 214 11.62 15.73 6.53
C LEU A 214 10.95 14.63 7.33
N ARG A 215 9.80 14.91 7.95
CA ARG A 215 8.94 13.88 8.57
C ARG A 215 7.74 13.63 7.68
N LEU A 216 7.47 12.37 7.39
CA LEU A 216 6.32 11.94 6.62
C LEU A 216 5.39 11.13 7.52
N LYS A 217 4.12 11.51 7.53
CA LYS A 217 3.02 10.75 8.11
C LYS A 217 2.19 10.17 6.97
N ILE A 218 2.17 8.85 6.86
CA ILE A 218 1.53 8.12 5.77
C ILE A 218 0.32 7.39 6.35
N GLU A 219 -0.87 7.78 5.93
CA GLU A 219 -2.13 7.12 6.28
C GLU A 219 -2.41 6.03 5.25
N ILE A 220 -2.50 4.79 5.73
CA ILE A 220 -2.63 3.57 4.93
C ILE A 220 -3.99 2.95 5.23
N LYS A 221 -4.67 2.45 4.21
CA LYS A 221 -5.99 1.83 4.34
C LYS A 221 -6.06 0.48 3.66
N LYS A 222 -6.73 -0.47 4.32
CA LYS A 222 -7.11 -1.74 3.71
C LYS A 222 -8.37 -1.58 2.86
N THR A 223 -8.30 -2.01 1.62
CA THR A 223 -9.39 -1.96 0.63
C THR A 223 -9.82 -3.35 0.17
N GLY A 224 -8.95 -4.36 0.30
CA GLY A 224 -9.25 -5.76 -0.05
C GLY A 224 -10.08 -6.50 0.99
N ASP A 225 -10.67 -7.62 0.56
CA ASP A 225 -11.57 -8.44 1.39
C ASP A 225 -10.83 -9.53 2.20
N GLY A 226 -9.60 -9.89 1.82
CA GLY A 226 -8.71 -10.77 2.61
C GLY A 226 -8.11 -10.10 3.86
N ASP A 227 -7.05 -10.62 4.46
CA ASP A 227 -6.43 -10.07 5.68
C ASP A 227 -4.91 -9.99 5.62
N LEU A 228 -4.30 -9.12 6.44
CA LEU A 228 -2.85 -9.16 6.64
C LEU A 228 -2.42 -10.43 7.37
N TYR A 229 -1.28 -10.96 6.96
CA TYR A 229 -0.57 -12.08 7.59
C TYR A 229 0.84 -11.65 8.01
N ASP A 230 1.52 -12.45 8.82
CA ASP A 230 2.92 -12.18 9.21
C ASP A 230 3.86 -12.50 8.05
N LEU A 231 4.83 -11.62 7.77
CA LEU A 231 5.79 -11.80 6.67
C LEU A 231 6.79 -12.93 6.96
N ASP A 232 7.06 -13.21 8.23
CA ASP A 232 8.08 -14.18 8.65
C ASP A 232 7.53 -15.60 8.84
N GLU A 233 6.22 -15.79 8.67
CA GLU A 233 5.55 -17.05 8.93
C GLU A 233 5.44 -17.96 7.70
N ASP A 234 5.28 -19.26 7.96
CA ASP A 234 5.16 -20.27 6.92
C ASP A 234 3.81 -20.13 6.18
N LYS A 235 3.88 -19.99 4.86
CA LYS A 235 2.70 -19.86 3.98
C LYS A 235 2.03 -21.21 3.71
N SER A 236 2.69 -22.33 3.98
CA SER A 236 2.22 -23.69 3.69
C SER A 236 1.27 -24.29 4.72
N GLN A 237 0.57 -23.45 5.49
CA GLN A 237 -0.37 -23.89 6.53
C GLN A 237 -1.80 -23.43 6.23
N CYS A 238 -2.76 -24.36 6.35
CA CYS A 238 -4.19 -24.03 6.19
C CYS A 238 -4.77 -23.25 7.38
N THR A 239 -4.08 -23.25 8.52
CA THR A 239 -4.49 -22.55 9.75
C THR A 239 -3.73 -21.25 9.92
N THR A 240 -4.40 -20.24 10.45
CA THR A 240 -3.78 -18.94 10.76
C THR A 240 -3.54 -18.90 12.28
N PRO A 241 -2.29 -18.82 12.75
CA PRO A 241 -2.00 -18.66 14.18
C PRO A 241 -2.69 -17.42 14.76
N GLN A 242 -3.15 -17.49 16.01
CA GLN A 242 -3.96 -16.44 16.64
C GLN A 242 -3.17 -15.17 17.02
N ASP A 243 -1.85 -15.29 17.22
CA ASP A 243 -1.01 -14.22 17.80
C ASP A 243 -0.02 -13.58 16.81
N LEU A 244 -0.40 -13.51 15.54
CA LEU A 244 0.50 -12.99 14.50
C LEU A 244 0.60 -11.47 14.48
N LYS A 245 1.83 -10.98 14.26
CA LYS A 245 2.12 -9.55 14.14
C LYS A 245 1.86 -9.11 12.71
N LYS A 246 0.61 -8.73 12.45
CA LYS A 246 0.16 -8.22 11.15
C LYS A 246 0.76 -6.84 10.86
N ARG A 247 1.89 -6.83 10.14
CA ARG A 247 2.72 -5.63 9.91
C ARG A 247 2.78 -5.23 8.45
N ILE A 248 2.86 -3.92 8.25
CA ILE A 248 3.18 -3.30 6.97
C ILE A 248 4.57 -2.68 7.12
N ASN A 249 5.52 -3.20 6.37
CA ASN A 249 6.86 -2.64 6.28
C ASN A 249 6.83 -1.48 5.30
N VAL A 250 7.25 -0.31 5.77
CA VAL A 250 7.25 0.91 4.96
C VAL A 250 8.68 1.29 4.63
N ARG A 251 8.97 1.49 3.35
CA ARG A 251 10.29 1.92 2.86
C ARG A 251 10.15 3.11 1.95
N LEU A 252 11.18 3.94 1.94
CA LEU A 252 11.34 5.03 1.00
C LEU A 252 12.56 4.75 0.11
N ALA A 253 12.42 4.99 -1.18
CA ALA A 253 13.48 4.95 -2.16
C ALA A 253 13.58 6.30 -2.90
N ASN A 254 14.72 6.55 -3.56
CA ASN A 254 15.01 7.80 -4.27
C ASN A 254 14.95 9.05 -3.37
N THR A 255 15.33 8.89 -2.09
CA THR A 255 15.27 9.99 -1.12
C THR A 255 16.46 10.94 -1.26
N PRO A 256 16.27 12.26 -1.07
CA PRO A 256 17.37 13.25 -1.14
C PRO A 256 18.31 13.23 0.08
N GLY A 257 18.14 12.26 0.98
CA GLY A 257 18.88 12.10 2.23
C GLY A 257 18.71 10.69 2.79
N SER A 258 19.16 10.49 4.03
CA SER A 258 19.05 9.18 4.71
C SER A 258 17.66 8.98 5.27
N ALA A 259 16.96 7.94 4.81
CA ALA A 259 15.58 7.67 5.19
C ALA A 259 15.48 6.51 6.20
N THR A 260 14.59 6.69 7.18
CA THR A 260 14.21 5.66 8.15
C THR A 260 12.69 5.68 8.31
N CYS A 261 12.07 4.51 8.38
CA CYS A 261 10.63 4.35 8.58
C CYS A 261 10.39 3.35 9.69
N ASN A 262 9.38 3.60 10.51
CA ASN A 262 8.93 2.63 11.49
C ASN A 262 7.90 1.70 10.83
N PRO A 263 8.00 0.37 11.04
CA PRO A 263 6.91 -0.54 10.70
C PRO A 263 5.63 -0.11 11.40
N THR A 264 4.49 -0.32 10.75
CA THR A 264 3.18 -0.04 11.34
C THR A 264 2.31 -1.27 11.31
N GLU A 265 1.43 -1.39 12.31
CA GLU A 265 0.39 -2.41 12.38
C GLU A 265 -0.95 -1.76 12.02
N LEU A 266 -1.84 -2.48 11.32
CA LEU A 266 -3.22 -2.03 11.16
C LEU A 266 -3.90 -2.09 12.51
N ARG A 267 -4.39 -0.94 12.99
CA ARG A 267 -5.15 -0.89 14.24
C ARG A 267 -6.58 -1.31 13.97
N THR A 268 -6.86 -2.57 14.24
CA THR A 268 -8.21 -3.11 14.22
C THR A 268 -9.02 -2.57 15.40
N LYS A 269 -10.20 -1.99 15.14
CA LYS A 269 -11.14 -1.64 16.22
C LYS A 269 -11.91 -2.85 16.76
N LYS A 270 -11.82 -4.02 16.11
CA LYS A 270 -12.46 -5.29 16.44
C LYS A 270 -11.49 -6.45 16.16
N GLU A 271 -11.70 -7.63 16.73
CA GLU A 271 -10.88 -8.83 16.45
C GLU A 271 -10.88 -9.25 14.96
N THR A 272 -11.79 -8.69 14.15
CA THR A 272 -11.86 -8.84 12.70
C THR A 272 -11.46 -7.55 11.99
N ILE A 273 -10.59 -7.69 10.98
CA ILE A 273 -10.09 -6.58 10.16
C ILE A 273 -11.16 -6.18 9.14
N THR A 274 -11.62 -4.94 9.18
CA THR A 274 -12.63 -4.42 8.25
C THR A 274 -12.01 -3.51 7.20
N SER A 275 -12.75 -3.22 6.13
CA SER A 275 -12.37 -2.26 5.08
C SER A 275 -12.25 -0.79 5.56
N GLU A 276 -12.40 -0.55 6.87
CA GLU A 276 -12.21 0.74 7.53
C GLU A 276 -10.91 0.82 8.33
N ASP A 277 -10.09 -0.23 8.35
CA ASP A 277 -8.86 -0.22 9.12
C ASP A 277 -7.82 0.71 8.50
N VAL A 278 -7.35 1.64 9.33
CA VAL A 278 -6.36 2.65 8.98
C VAL A 278 -5.12 2.46 9.83
N ALA A 279 -3.96 2.39 9.17
CA ALA A 279 -2.66 2.48 9.82
C ALA A 279 -2.03 3.85 9.56
N THR A 280 -1.08 4.23 10.41
CA THR A 280 -0.25 5.40 10.19
C THR A 280 1.21 5.02 10.32
N ALA A 281 1.94 5.07 9.22
CA ALA A 281 3.38 4.94 9.22
C ALA A 281 4.06 6.31 9.37
N HIS A 282 5.19 6.32 10.06
CA HIS A 282 6.00 7.51 10.26
C HIS A 282 7.40 7.27 9.69
N CYS A 283 7.81 8.13 8.76
CA CYS A 283 9.13 8.12 8.17
C CYS A 283 9.87 9.43 8.43
N LYS A 284 11.19 9.37 8.48
CA LYS A 284 12.10 10.50 8.64
C LYS A 284 13.17 10.45 7.57
N ILE A 285 13.45 11.58 6.92
CA ILE A 285 14.56 11.74 5.99
C ILE A 285 15.47 12.84 6.55
N LYS A 286 16.70 12.48 6.89
CA LYS A 286 17.69 13.39 7.49
C LYS A 286 18.71 13.89 6.48
N ASN A 287 19.40 14.98 6.82
CA ASN A 287 20.45 15.59 6.01
C ASN A 287 19.98 16.00 4.61
N VAL A 288 18.71 16.39 4.48
CA VAL A 288 18.17 16.84 3.20
C VAL A 288 18.70 18.24 2.93
N ARG A 289 19.48 18.38 1.85
CA ARG A 289 20.03 19.68 1.46
C ARG A 289 18.96 20.54 0.81
N VAL A 290 18.91 21.80 1.20
CA VAL A 290 18.03 22.79 0.59
C VAL A 290 18.84 23.58 -0.44
N SER A 291 18.47 23.51 -1.70
CA SER A 291 19.12 24.23 -2.79
C SER A 291 18.15 25.21 -3.46
N GLY A 292 18.59 26.46 -3.65
CA GLY A 292 17.83 27.49 -4.36
C GLY A 292 16.52 27.89 -3.67
N GLU A 293 15.53 28.29 -4.46
CA GLU A 293 14.23 28.79 -3.99
C GLU A 293 13.27 27.67 -3.54
N GLY A 294 13.54 26.42 -3.93
CA GLY A 294 12.78 25.22 -3.54
C GLY A 294 12.69 24.21 -4.68
N TYR A 295 12.50 22.93 -4.35
CA TYR A 295 12.40 21.84 -5.33
C TYR A 295 11.49 20.70 -4.84
N GLU A 296 11.08 19.83 -5.78
CA GLU A 296 10.18 18.69 -5.54
C GLU A 296 10.85 17.38 -5.98
N PRO A 297 11.61 16.69 -5.12
CA PRO A 297 12.17 15.40 -5.49
C PRO A 297 11.06 14.35 -5.61
N GLU A 298 11.22 13.40 -6.53
CA GLU A 298 10.35 12.22 -6.58
C GLU A 298 10.84 11.20 -5.56
N ILE A 299 10.02 10.89 -4.57
CA ILE A 299 10.29 9.85 -3.58
C ILE A 299 9.33 8.69 -3.82
N THR A 300 9.88 7.48 -3.90
CA THR A 300 9.09 6.26 -4.03
C THR A 300 8.80 5.71 -2.64
N LEU A 301 7.51 5.64 -2.30
CA LEU A 301 6.97 4.97 -1.13
C LEU A 301 6.65 3.52 -1.49
N ILE A 302 7.12 2.58 -0.68
CA ILE A 302 6.94 1.14 -0.85
C ILE A 302 6.31 0.60 0.43
N LEU A 303 5.13 0.01 0.32
CA LEU A 303 4.48 -0.75 1.39
C LEU A 303 4.67 -2.23 1.09
N GLU A 304 5.40 -2.97 1.92
CA GLU A 304 5.63 -4.41 1.80
C GLU A 304 4.84 -5.13 2.89
N TYR A 305 4.06 -6.15 2.52
CA TYR A 305 3.20 -6.88 3.44
C TYR A 305 2.85 -8.28 2.91
N ALA A 306 2.48 -9.18 3.81
CA ALA A 306 1.86 -10.47 3.46
C ALA A 306 0.33 -10.35 3.56
N TYR A 307 -0.36 -11.01 2.64
CA TYR A 307 -1.82 -11.00 2.56
C TYR A 307 -2.38 -12.41 2.43
N GLU A 308 -3.53 -12.65 3.04
CA GLU A 308 -4.27 -13.91 3.03
C GLU A 308 -5.67 -13.68 2.44
N THR A 309 -6.08 -14.49 1.47
CA THR A 309 -7.47 -14.56 1.01
C THR A 309 -8.02 -15.95 1.29
N THR A 310 -9.34 -16.06 1.36
CA THR A 310 -10.03 -17.34 1.56
C THR A 310 -11.33 -17.30 0.77
N ASP A 311 -11.53 -18.32 -0.04
CA ASP A 311 -12.72 -18.59 -0.81
C ASP A 311 -13.23 -20.00 -0.49
N SER A 312 -14.50 -20.26 -0.76
CA SER A 312 -15.08 -21.58 -0.51
C SER A 312 -16.16 -21.89 -1.52
N ASN A 313 -16.02 -23.07 -2.13
CA ASN A 313 -17.04 -23.59 -3.04
C ASN A 313 -17.77 -24.76 -2.40
N LYS A 314 -19.04 -24.89 -2.74
CA LYS A 314 -19.90 -26.04 -2.48
C LYS A 314 -20.16 -26.80 -3.77
N PHE A 315 -20.25 -28.12 -3.67
CA PHE A 315 -20.51 -28.99 -4.81
C PHE A 315 -21.20 -30.28 -4.36
N GLU A 316 -21.88 -30.94 -5.29
CA GLU A 316 -22.55 -32.21 -5.06
C GLU A 316 -21.71 -33.38 -5.57
N VAL A 317 -21.76 -34.51 -4.87
CA VAL A 317 -21.17 -35.76 -5.35
C VAL A 317 -22.27 -36.63 -5.95
N VAL A 318 -22.08 -37.09 -7.19
CA VAL A 318 -23.01 -37.93 -7.96
C VAL A 318 -22.35 -39.29 -8.24
N SER A 319 -23.13 -40.37 -8.15
CA SER A 319 -22.65 -41.75 -8.38
C SER A 319 -22.47 -42.09 -9.85
#